data_AF-A0A2U3ZXX1-F1
#
_entry.id   AF-A0A2U3ZXX1-F1
#
_cell.length_a   1.000
_cell.length_b   1.000
_cell.length_c   1.000
_cell.angle_alpha   90.00
_cell.angle_beta   90.00
_cell.angle_gamma   90.00
#
_symmetry.space_group_name_H-M   'P 1'
#
loop_
_entity.id
_entity.type
_entity.pdbx_description
1 polymer ?
#
loop_
_entity_poly.entity_id
_entity_poly.type
_entity_poly.pdbx_seq_one_letter_code
_entity_poly.pdbx_strand_id
1 'polypeptide(L)'
;MAEKEGGRTVPCCSGPKVAALTAGTLLLLTGIGAASWAIVTFLLKSDQEPLYPVQVSPADARLMVFDDTEGTWRLLCSSRSNARVAGLGCEEMGFLRALGHSELDVRTAGANGTSGFFCVDEGRLPLARRLLEVISVCDCPRGRFLATVCQDCGRRKLPVDRIVGGQDTSLGRWPWQVSLRYDGAHLCGGSLLSGDWVLTAAHCFPERNRVLSRWRVFAGAVAQASPQGLQLGVQAVVYHGGYLPFRDPNSEENSNDIALVHLSSPLPLTEYIQPVCLPAAGQALVDGKICTVTGWGNTQYYGQQAGVLQEARVPIISNEVCNGPDFYANQIKPKMFCAGYPEGGIDACQGDSGGPFVCEDSISRTPRWRLCGIVSWGTGCALAQKPGVYTKVSDFREWIFQAIKTHSEASGMVTQL
;
A
#
# COMPACT_ATOMS: atom_id res chain seq x y z
N MET A 1 17.84 89.92 50.05
CA MET A 1 17.96 90.37 48.64
C MET A 1 17.34 89.29 47.75
N ALA A 2 16.32 89.71 46.99
CA ALA A 2 15.73 89.21 45.74
C ALA A 2 16.14 87.82 45.19
N GLU A 3 15.20 86.89 44.92
CA GLU A 3 14.28 86.77 43.74
C GLU A 3 14.94 86.05 42.53
N LYS A 4 14.45 84.87 42.10
CA LYS A 4 13.54 84.68 40.94
C LYS A 4 13.36 83.22 40.48
N GLU A 5 12.24 83.03 39.82
CA GLU A 5 11.50 81.87 39.27
C GLU A 5 12.22 80.91 38.31
N GLY A 6 11.58 79.74 38.06
CA GLY A 6 11.74 79.01 36.80
C GLY A 6 11.16 77.59 36.80
N GLY A 7 9.84 77.44 36.65
CA GLY A 7 9.16 76.15 36.51
C GLY A 7 9.41 75.46 35.15
N ARG A 8 9.40 74.12 35.16
CA ARG A 8 9.21 73.26 33.98
C ARG A 8 8.13 72.24 34.27
N THR A 9 6.97 72.42 33.65
CA THR A 9 5.85 71.48 33.60
C THR A 9 6.17 70.32 32.66
N VAL A 10 6.15 69.09 33.18
CA VAL A 10 6.12 67.85 32.38
C VAL A 10 4.65 67.44 32.25
N PRO A 11 4.11 67.18 31.04
CA PRO A 11 2.72 66.80 30.91
C PRO A 11 2.52 65.38 31.45
N CYS A 12 1.65 65.28 32.45
CA CYS A 12 1.16 64.04 33.02
C CYS A 12 0.40 63.26 31.92
N CYS A 13 1.03 62.24 31.34
CA CYS A 13 0.34 61.30 30.49
C CYS A 13 -0.43 60.30 31.36
N SER A 14 -1.75 60.41 31.28
CA SER A 14 -2.77 59.60 31.92
C SER A 14 -2.44 58.09 31.91
N GLY A 15 -2.17 57.51 33.09
CA GLY A 15 -2.01 56.06 33.32
C GLY A 15 -3.09 55.13 32.74
N PRO A 16 -4.37 55.55 32.55
CA PRO A 16 -5.38 54.68 31.92
C PRO A 16 -5.12 54.33 30.46
N LYS A 17 -4.48 55.23 29.68
CA LYS A 17 -4.28 55.03 28.23
C LYS A 17 -3.17 54.01 27.93
N VAL A 18 -2.12 54.00 28.75
CA VAL A 18 -1.00 53.04 28.62
C VAL A 18 -1.46 51.64 29.03
N ALA A 19 -2.25 51.52 30.10
CA ALA A 19 -2.81 50.25 30.55
C ALA A 19 -3.81 49.64 29.54
N ALA A 20 -4.62 50.48 28.88
CA ALA A 20 -5.54 50.02 27.84
C ALA A 20 -4.78 49.54 26.58
N LEU A 21 -3.68 50.20 26.20
CA LEU A 21 -2.85 49.78 25.07
C LEU A 21 -2.10 48.48 25.37
N THR A 22 -1.55 48.32 26.58
CA THR A 22 -0.86 47.08 26.96
C THR A 22 -1.82 45.91 27.10
N ALA A 23 -3.00 46.12 27.70
CA ALA A 23 -4.04 45.09 27.79
C ALA A 23 -4.60 44.72 26.40
N GLY A 24 -4.83 45.70 25.52
CA GLY A 24 -5.28 45.49 24.15
C GLY A 24 -4.27 44.70 23.32
N THR A 25 -2.98 45.05 23.43
CA THR A 25 -1.90 44.32 22.73
C THR A 25 -1.77 42.88 23.26
N LEU A 26 -1.92 42.65 24.57
CA LEU A 26 -1.87 41.32 25.16
C LEU A 26 -3.07 40.44 24.75
N LEU A 27 -4.27 41.03 24.65
CA LEU A 27 -5.48 40.36 24.15
C LEU A 27 -5.37 40.01 22.65
N LEU A 28 -4.77 40.90 21.84
CA LEU A 28 -4.49 40.64 20.42
C LEU A 28 -3.46 39.52 20.24
N LEU A 29 -2.37 39.54 21.01
CA LEU A 29 -1.33 38.51 20.95
C LEU A 29 -1.84 37.12 21.39
N THR A 30 -2.68 37.08 22.43
CA THR A 30 -3.33 35.82 22.87
C THR A 30 -4.37 35.32 21.85
N GLY A 31 -5.14 36.22 21.23
CA GLY A 31 -6.07 35.89 20.15
C GLY A 31 -5.36 35.34 18.90
N ILE A 32 -4.25 35.96 18.49
CA ILE A 32 -3.41 35.48 17.37
C ILE A 32 -2.77 34.14 17.72
N GLY A 33 -2.28 33.98 18.96
CA GLY A 33 -1.73 32.70 19.45
C GLY A 33 -2.76 31.58 19.43
N ALA A 34 -4.00 31.84 19.88
CA ALA A 34 -5.09 30.87 19.86
C ALA A 34 -5.55 30.52 18.44
N ALA A 35 -5.65 31.51 17.54
CA ALA A 35 -5.99 31.29 16.14
C ALA A 35 -4.88 30.49 15.41
N SER A 36 -3.61 30.83 15.66
CA SER A 36 -2.47 30.10 15.10
C SER A 36 -2.43 28.67 15.62
N TRP A 37 -2.67 28.45 16.92
CA TRP A 37 -2.75 27.11 17.50
C TRP A 37 -3.95 26.32 16.96
N ALA A 38 -5.10 26.94 16.76
CA ALA A 38 -6.27 26.30 16.16
C ALA A 38 -6.03 25.93 14.69
N ILE A 39 -5.39 26.80 13.91
CA ILE A 39 -5.01 26.54 12.52
C ILE A 39 -3.95 25.42 12.46
N VAL A 40 -2.92 25.46 13.29
CA VAL A 40 -1.91 24.40 13.37
C VAL A 40 -2.55 23.07 13.80
N THR A 41 -3.46 23.09 14.77
CA THR A 41 -4.16 21.88 15.22
C THR A 41 -5.11 21.36 14.14
N PHE A 42 -5.79 22.24 13.41
CA PHE A 42 -6.67 21.86 12.29
C PHE A 42 -5.86 21.28 11.12
N LEU A 43 -4.72 21.90 10.77
CA LEU A 43 -3.79 21.39 9.76
C LEU A 43 -3.18 20.05 10.19
N LEU A 44 -2.75 19.90 11.44
CA LEU A 44 -2.22 18.64 11.98
C LEU A 44 -3.29 17.53 12.08
N LYS A 45 -4.56 17.89 12.28
CA LYS A 45 -5.68 16.94 12.34
C LYS A 45 -6.19 16.55 10.95
N SER A 46 -5.94 17.38 9.93
CA SER A 46 -6.27 17.12 8.52
C SER A 46 -5.35 16.08 7.87
N ASP A 47 -4.14 15.86 8.41
CA ASP A 47 -3.12 14.98 7.81
C ASP A 47 -3.14 13.52 8.32
N GLN A 48 -3.96 13.18 9.32
CA GLN A 48 -4.08 11.79 9.76
C GLN A 48 -5.15 11.07 8.93
N GLU A 49 -4.70 10.31 7.92
CA GLU A 49 -5.57 9.34 7.24
C GLU A 49 -6.28 8.47 8.29
N PRO A 50 -7.60 8.27 8.18
CA PRO A 50 -8.36 7.53 9.17
C PRO A 50 -7.81 6.10 9.31
N LEU A 51 -7.70 5.64 10.56
CA LEU A 51 -7.26 4.28 10.84
C LEU A 51 -8.24 3.27 10.23
N TYR A 52 -7.70 2.15 9.76
CA TYR A 52 -8.52 1.06 9.25
C TYR A 52 -9.34 0.43 10.39
N PRO A 53 -10.64 0.12 10.21
CA PRO A 53 -11.52 -0.31 11.31
C PRO A 53 -11.16 -1.68 11.90
N VAL A 54 -10.30 -2.46 11.26
CA VAL A 54 -9.75 -3.71 11.81
C VAL A 54 -8.25 -3.51 12.05
N GLN A 55 -7.75 -3.89 13.22
CA GLN A 55 -6.36 -3.71 13.62
C GLN A 55 -5.82 -4.95 14.32
N VAL A 56 -4.54 -5.24 14.11
CA VAL A 56 -3.81 -6.24 14.88
C VAL A 56 -2.73 -5.57 15.73
N SER A 57 -2.70 -5.90 17.01
CA SER A 57 -1.68 -5.38 17.93
C SER A 57 -0.30 -5.96 17.62
N PRO A 58 0.76 -5.14 17.52
CA PRO A 58 2.12 -5.65 17.38
C PRO A 58 2.68 -6.24 18.69
N ALA A 59 2.06 -5.97 19.84
CA ALA A 59 2.57 -6.41 21.15
C ALA A 59 2.23 -7.87 21.45
N ASP A 60 1.01 -8.29 21.11
CA ASP A 60 0.45 -9.58 21.50
C ASP A 60 -0.53 -10.15 20.46
N ALA A 61 -0.52 -9.60 19.24
CA ALA A 61 -1.32 -10.08 18.12
C ALA A 61 -2.85 -10.04 18.33
N ARG A 62 -3.36 -9.35 19.36
CA ARG A 62 -4.81 -9.22 19.58
C ARG A 62 -5.48 -8.54 18.39
N LEU A 63 -6.61 -9.09 17.94
CA LEU A 63 -7.43 -8.51 16.88
C LEU A 63 -8.43 -7.53 17.51
N MET A 64 -8.43 -6.30 17.03
CA MET A 64 -9.25 -5.20 17.53
C MET A 64 -10.10 -4.67 16.38
N VAL A 65 -11.36 -4.39 16.66
CA VAL A 65 -12.30 -3.83 15.68
C VAL A 65 -12.90 -2.55 16.24
N PHE A 66 -12.98 -1.52 15.40
CA PHE A 66 -13.54 -0.23 15.75
C PHE A 66 -15.07 -0.29 15.75
N ASP A 67 -15.66 0.14 16.85
CA ASP A 67 -17.09 0.39 16.98
C ASP A 67 -17.35 1.87 16.68
N ASP A 68 -18.00 2.13 15.55
CA ASP A 68 -18.32 3.47 15.08
C ASP A 68 -19.42 4.15 15.91
N THR A 69 -20.28 3.36 16.58
CA THR A 69 -21.37 3.88 17.41
C THR A 69 -20.87 4.48 18.72
N GLU A 70 -19.86 3.85 19.34
CA GLU A 70 -19.26 4.31 20.59
C GLU A 70 -17.91 5.03 20.40
N GLY A 71 -17.33 4.96 19.20
CA GLY A 71 -15.99 5.50 18.94
C GLY A 71 -14.88 4.77 19.71
N THR A 72 -15.08 3.48 20.02
CA THR A 72 -14.17 2.67 20.83
C THR A 72 -13.61 1.48 20.04
N TRP A 73 -12.48 0.94 20.48
CA TRP A 73 -11.96 -0.32 19.96
C TRP A 73 -12.49 -1.47 20.82
N ARG A 74 -12.92 -2.57 20.21
CA ARG A 74 -13.38 -3.78 20.91
C ARG A 74 -12.55 -4.99 20.52
N LEU A 75 -12.47 -5.97 21.41
CA LEU A 75 -11.83 -7.27 21.14
C LEU A 75 -12.82 -8.20 20.44
N LEU A 76 -12.33 -9.20 19.71
CA LEU A 76 -13.21 -10.25 19.16
C LEU A 76 -13.28 -11.42 20.12
N CYS A 77 -14.48 -11.70 20.62
CA CYS A 77 -14.75 -12.83 21.50
C CYS A 77 -14.41 -14.14 20.78
N SER A 78 -13.74 -15.04 21.50
CA SER A 78 -13.32 -16.32 20.94
C SER A 78 -14.52 -17.22 20.60
N SER A 79 -14.42 -17.91 19.46
CA SER A 79 -15.42 -18.87 18.99
C SER A 79 -14.78 -20.10 18.32
N ARG A 80 -15.60 -21.07 17.91
CA ARG A 80 -15.10 -22.22 17.13
C ARG A 80 -14.61 -21.80 15.74
N SER A 81 -15.02 -20.63 15.28
CA SER A 81 -14.67 -20.07 13.98
C SER A 81 -13.39 -19.23 13.99
N ASN A 82 -12.61 -19.23 15.08
CA ASN A 82 -11.39 -18.42 15.24
C ASN A 82 -10.43 -18.48 14.04
N ALA A 83 -10.19 -19.66 13.48
CA ALA A 83 -9.30 -19.81 12.32
C ALA A 83 -9.78 -19.01 11.10
N ARG A 84 -11.09 -19.04 10.82
CA ARG A 84 -11.69 -18.30 9.69
C ARG A 84 -11.74 -16.80 9.97
N VAL A 85 -12.06 -16.40 11.20
CA VAL A 85 -12.07 -14.99 11.63
C VAL A 85 -10.67 -14.39 11.55
N ALA A 86 -9.65 -15.12 12.00
CA ALA A 86 -8.25 -14.72 11.90
C ALA A 86 -7.83 -14.52 10.43
N GLY A 87 -8.17 -15.47 9.56
CA GLY A 87 -7.91 -15.37 8.12
C GLY A 87 -8.58 -14.15 7.49
N LEU A 88 -9.90 -14.00 7.69
CA LEU A 88 -10.68 -12.88 7.16
C LEU A 88 -10.16 -11.53 7.68
N GLY A 89 -9.87 -11.41 8.97
CA GLY A 89 -9.32 -10.19 9.55
C GLY A 89 -7.96 -9.79 8.95
N CYS A 90 -7.06 -10.76 8.76
CA CYS A 90 -5.78 -10.50 8.08
C CYS A 90 -5.96 -10.07 6.63
N GLU A 91 -6.82 -10.77 5.87
CA GLU A 91 -7.14 -10.44 4.46
C GLU A 91 -7.75 -9.04 4.35
N GLU A 92 -8.69 -8.70 5.24
CA GLU A 92 -9.38 -7.41 5.29
C GLU A 92 -8.40 -6.25 5.52
N MET A 93 -7.43 -6.40 6.44
CA MET A 93 -6.37 -5.42 6.68
C MET A 93 -5.32 -5.30 5.54
N GLY A 94 -5.39 -6.17 4.53
CA GLY A 94 -4.46 -6.18 3.39
C GLY A 94 -3.19 -7.02 3.61
N PHE A 95 -3.17 -7.87 4.63
CA PHE A 95 -2.18 -8.95 4.72
C PHE A 95 -2.59 -10.11 3.81
N LEU A 96 -1.63 -10.96 3.41
CA LEU A 96 -1.95 -12.07 2.51
C LEU A 96 -2.81 -13.15 3.19
N ARG A 97 -2.49 -13.49 4.45
CA ARG A 97 -3.11 -14.57 5.23
C ARG A 97 -2.72 -14.49 6.71
N ALA A 98 -3.47 -15.20 7.54
CA ALA A 98 -3.07 -15.54 8.90
C ALA A 98 -2.08 -16.74 8.88
N LEU A 99 -0.97 -16.63 9.61
CA LEU A 99 0.00 -17.71 9.80
C LEU A 99 -0.38 -18.61 10.99
N GLY A 100 -1.11 -18.05 11.96
CA GLY A 100 -1.58 -18.75 13.15
C GLY A 100 -2.52 -17.88 13.96
N HIS A 101 -3.22 -18.50 14.90
CA HIS A 101 -4.12 -17.82 15.82
C HIS A 101 -4.08 -18.48 17.20
N SER A 102 -4.46 -17.73 18.23
CA SER A 102 -4.52 -18.20 19.61
C SER A 102 -5.63 -17.49 20.38
N GLU A 103 -5.99 -18.03 21.55
CA GLU A 103 -6.85 -17.35 22.51
C GLU A 103 -6.01 -16.63 23.56
N LEU A 104 -6.42 -15.41 23.91
CA LEU A 104 -5.90 -14.68 25.07
C LEU A 104 -7.02 -14.48 26.09
N ASP A 105 -6.66 -14.44 27.37
CA ASP A 105 -7.60 -14.16 28.48
C ASP A 105 -7.41 -12.72 28.95
N VAL A 106 -8.49 -11.92 28.90
CA VAL A 106 -8.50 -10.50 29.29
C VAL A 106 -8.03 -10.28 30.73
N ARG A 107 -8.20 -11.26 31.62
CA ARG A 107 -7.76 -11.19 33.02
C ARG A 107 -6.23 -11.20 33.16
N THR A 108 -5.54 -11.80 32.19
CA THR A 108 -4.07 -11.93 32.21
C THR A 108 -3.41 -10.98 31.22
N ALA A 109 -3.98 -10.83 30.02
CA ALA A 109 -3.44 -9.98 28.96
C ALA A 109 -3.90 -8.51 29.05
N GLY A 110 -4.89 -8.20 29.88
CA GLY A 110 -5.49 -6.87 30.00
C GLY A 110 -6.29 -6.45 28.76
N ALA A 111 -6.98 -5.31 28.85
CA ALA A 111 -7.79 -4.75 27.76
C ALA A 111 -7.01 -3.84 26.79
N ASN A 112 -5.86 -3.28 27.19
CA ASN A 112 -4.96 -2.46 26.35
C ASN A 112 -5.66 -1.43 25.44
N GLY A 113 -6.56 -0.61 26.02
CA GLY A 113 -7.23 0.47 25.30
C GLY A 113 -8.47 0.05 24.50
N THR A 114 -8.96 -1.19 24.68
CA THR A 114 -10.26 -1.63 24.16
C THR A 114 -11.35 -1.62 25.22
N SER A 115 -12.60 -1.40 24.81
CA SER A 115 -13.79 -1.35 25.66
C SER A 115 -14.84 -2.38 25.18
N GLY A 116 -14.85 -3.57 25.79
CA GLY A 116 -15.83 -4.62 25.48
C GLY A 116 -15.46 -5.50 24.29
N PHE A 117 -16.44 -6.26 23.79
CA PHE A 117 -16.24 -7.31 22.81
C PHE A 117 -17.24 -7.26 21.66
N PHE A 118 -16.80 -7.74 20.50
CA PHE A 118 -17.64 -8.18 19.40
C PHE A 118 -17.71 -9.70 19.37
N CYS A 119 -18.89 -10.25 19.06
CA CYS A 119 -19.09 -11.65 18.74
C CYS A 119 -19.37 -11.79 17.25
N VAL A 120 -18.88 -12.89 16.66
CA VAL A 120 -19.07 -13.20 15.24
C VAL A 120 -20.30 -14.09 15.07
N ASP A 121 -21.16 -13.75 14.10
CA ASP A 121 -22.24 -14.62 13.63
C ASP A 121 -21.65 -15.75 12.78
N GLU A 122 -21.50 -16.93 13.39
CA GLU A 122 -20.93 -18.12 12.75
C GLU A 122 -21.78 -18.63 11.56
N GLY A 123 -23.08 -18.30 11.51
CA GLY A 123 -23.95 -18.70 10.40
C GLY A 123 -23.74 -17.86 9.14
N ARG A 124 -23.39 -16.58 9.31
CA ARG A 124 -23.15 -15.65 8.19
C ARG A 124 -21.68 -15.58 7.75
N LEU A 125 -20.75 -15.91 8.64
CA LEU A 125 -19.30 -15.86 8.39
C LEU A 125 -18.83 -16.58 7.10
N PRO A 126 -19.36 -17.76 6.71
CA PRO A 126 -18.92 -18.44 5.49
C PRO A 126 -19.16 -17.64 4.20
N LEU A 127 -20.16 -16.75 4.20
CA LEU A 127 -20.54 -15.91 3.05
C LEU A 127 -19.99 -14.48 3.15
N ALA A 128 -19.41 -14.12 4.30
CA ALA A 128 -18.91 -12.78 4.56
C ALA A 128 -17.65 -12.48 3.75
N ARG A 129 -17.60 -11.26 3.19
CA ARG A 129 -16.38 -10.69 2.57
C ARG A 129 -15.67 -9.71 3.49
N ARG A 130 -16.38 -9.21 4.51
CA ARG A 130 -15.85 -8.32 5.54
C ARG A 130 -16.31 -8.78 6.90
N LEU A 131 -15.43 -8.67 7.89
CA LEU A 131 -15.72 -9.03 9.26
C LEU A 131 -16.80 -8.12 9.85
N LEU A 132 -16.80 -6.83 9.48
CA LEU A 132 -17.77 -5.83 9.93
C LEU A 132 -19.23 -6.20 9.59
N GLU A 133 -19.47 -7.06 8.60
CA GLU A 133 -20.82 -7.46 8.17
C GLU A 133 -21.46 -8.52 9.09
N VAL A 134 -20.64 -9.19 9.91
CA VAL A 134 -21.00 -10.39 10.68
C VAL A 134 -20.62 -10.31 12.15
N ILE A 135 -20.40 -9.11 12.68
CA ILE A 135 -20.11 -8.89 14.10
C ILE A 135 -21.20 -8.08 14.78
N SER A 136 -21.41 -8.35 16.06
CA SER A 136 -22.31 -7.60 16.94
C SER A 136 -21.76 -7.51 18.35
N VAL A 137 -22.04 -6.41 19.05
CA VAL A 137 -21.59 -6.21 20.44
C VAL A 137 -22.11 -7.35 21.33
N CYS A 138 -21.26 -7.85 22.23
CA CYS A 138 -21.61 -8.92 23.16
C CYS A 138 -20.81 -8.87 24.46
N ASP A 139 -21.28 -9.58 25.49
CA ASP A 139 -20.65 -9.57 26.81
C ASP A 139 -19.37 -10.43 26.90
N CYS A 140 -19.24 -11.46 26.06
CA CYS A 140 -18.13 -12.42 26.08
C CYS A 140 -17.76 -12.93 27.50
N PRO A 141 -18.63 -13.69 28.19
CA PRO A 141 -18.53 -13.94 29.63
C PRO A 141 -17.26 -14.68 30.06
N ARG A 142 -16.65 -15.46 29.15
CA ARG A 142 -15.38 -16.16 29.42
C ARG A 142 -14.17 -15.23 29.40
N GLY A 143 -14.31 -14.01 28.88
CA GLY A 143 -13.21 -13.05 28.73
C GLY A 143 -12.09 -13.52 27.79
N ARG A 144 -12.33 -14.54 26.97
CA ARG A 144 -11.37 -15.06 26.00
C ARG A 144 -11.59 -14.41 24.64
N PHE A 145 -10.53 -13.92 24.05
CA PHE A 145 -10.57 -13.21 22.78
C PHE A 145 -9.50 -13.70 21.81
N LEU A 146 -9.72 -13.41 20.53
CA LEU A 146 -8.88 -13.85 19.43
C LEU A 146 -7.62 -12.99 19.29
N ALA A 147 -6.48 -13.67 19.22
CA ALA A 147 -5.23 -13.14 18.70
C ALA A 147 -4.87 -13.85 17.39
N THR A 148 -4.33 -13.11 16.43
CA THR A 148 -3.97 -13.61 15.10
C THR A 148 -2.62 -13.07 14.65
N VAL A 149 -1.74 -13.96 14.20
CA VAL A 149 -0.46 -13.59 13.62
C VAL A 149 -0.64 -13.53 12.11
N CYS A 150 -0.83 -12.32 11.58
CA CYS A 150 -0.84 -12.10 10.13
C CYS A 150 0.59 -12.17 9.56
N GLN A 151 0.74 -12.60 8.31
CA GLN A 151 2.02 -12.55 7.61
C GLN A 151 2.46 -11.09 7.44
N ASP A 152 3.54 -10.67 8.10
CA ASP A 152 4.05 -9.30 8.02
C ASP A 152 4.45 -8.93 6.57
N CYS A 153 4.22 -7.68 6.19
CA CYS A 153 4.43 -7.18 4.82
C CYS A 153 4.66 -5.67 4.78
N GLY A 154 5.16 -5.17 3.65
CA GLY A 154 5.18 -3.73 3.33
C GLY A 154 6.11 -2.91 4.21
N ARG A 155 7.04 -3.53 4.94
CA ARG A 155 7.99 -2.84 5.83
C ARG A 155 9.41 -3.11 5.40
N ARG A 156 10.22 -2.05 5.36
CA ARG A 156 11.67 -2.14 5.25
C ARG A 156 12.25 -2.60 6.59
N LYS A 157 13.28 -3.45 6.57
CA LYS A 157 14.00 -3.86 7.79
C LYS A 157 15.27 -3.04 8.03
N LEU A 158 15.71 -2.29 7.01
CA LEU A 158 16.84 -1.36 7.10
C LEU A 158 16.34 0.09 7.23
N PRO A 159 17.06 0.94 7.98
CA PRO A 159 16.91 2.39 7.87
C PRO A 159 17.33 2.82 6.47
N VAL A 160 16.57 3.69 5.81
CA VAL A 160 16.95 4.22 4.50
C VAL A 160 16.80 5.74 4.47
N ASP A 161 17.83 6.42 3.98
CA ASP A 161 17.83 7.86 3.78
C ASP A 161 16.89 8.29 2.64
N ARG A 162 16.44 9.54 2.68
CA ARG A 162 15.51 10.13 1.70
C ARG A 162 16.29 10.65 0.48
N ILE A 163 15.95 10.16 -0.71
CA ILE A 163 16.54 10.60 -1.99
C ILE A 163 15.42 11.09 -2.94
N VAL A 164 15.71 12.04 -3.84
CA VAL A 164 14.75 12.74 -4.72
C VAL A 164 15.17 12.61 -6.19
N GLY A 165 14.24 12.20 -7.06
CA GLY A 165 14.33 12.31 -8.53
C GLY A 165 15.02 11.18 -9.28
N GLY A 166 14.34 10.04 -9.47
CA GLY A 166 14.67 9.00 -10.46
C GLY A 166 16.12 8.52 -10.47
N GLN A 167 16.50 7.57 -9.61
CA GLN A 167 17.91 7.16 -9.45
C GLN A 167 18.04 5.66 -9.14
N ASP A 168 19.26 5.16 -9.31
CA ASP A 168 19.72 3.89 -8.76
C ASP A 168 19.28 3.76 -7.30
N THR A 169 18.54 2.69 -7.00
CA THR A 169 18.09 2.40 -5.64
C THR A 169 19.10 1.56 -4.87
N SER A 170 18.91 1.43 -3.56
CA SER A 170 19.76 0.67 -2.66
C SER A 170 19.13 -0.65 -2.22
N LEU A 171 19.98 -1.61 -1.84
CA LEU A 171 19.55 -2.91 -1.31
C LEU A 171 18.59 -2.75 -0.12
N GLY A 172 17.50 -3.51 -0.12
CA GLY A 172 16.53 -3.53 0.97
C GLY A 172 15.54 -2.36 1.00
N ARG A 173 15.65 -1.40 0.08
CA ARG A 173 14.67 -0.29 -0.03
C ARG A 173 13.33 -0.74 -0.63
N TRP A 174 13.37 -1.66 -1.59
CA TRP A 174 12.20 -2.25 -2.27
C TRP A 174 12.26 -3.79 -2.21
N PRO A 175 12.25 -4.38 -1.00
CA PRO A 175 12.59 -5.79 -0.79
C PRO A 175 11.58 -6.80 -1.36
N TRP A 176 10.44 -6.32 -1.87
CA TRP A 176 9.44 -7.12 -2.58
C TRP A 176 9.68 -7.20 -4.08
N GLN A 177 10.52 -6.33 -4.64
CA GLN A 177 10.82 -6.32 -6.07
C GLN A 177 11.50 -7.63 -6.47
N VAL A 178 11.02 -8.24 -7.54
CA VAL A 178 11.70 -9.34 -8.23
C VAL A 178 11.84 -9.09 -9.72
N SER A 179 12.82 -9.75 -10.33
CA SER A 179 13.04 -9.78 -11.77
C SER A 179 12.59 -11.15 -12.30
N LEU A 180 11.64 -11.15 -13.24
CA LEU A 180 11.22 -12.34 -13.97
C LEU A 180 12.08 -12.47 -15.23
N ARG A 181 12.81 -13.58 -15.30
CA ARG A 181 13.78 -13.86 -16.36
C ARG A 181 13.39 -15.09 -17.15
N TYR A 182 13.46 -15.01 -18.47
CA TYR A 182 13.24 -16.14 -19.37
C TYR A 182 14.51 -16.35 -20.21
N ASP A 183 15.07 -17.56 -20.17
CA ASP A 183 16.37 -17.88 -20.81
C ASP A 183 17.51 -16.91 -20.45
N GLY A 184 17.52 -16.46 -19.20
CA GLY A 184 18.54 -15.55 -18.69
C GLY A 184 18.30 -14.07 -18.99
N ALA A 185 17.35 -13.72 -19.86
CA ALA A 185 16.99 -12.34 -20.14
C ALA A 185 15.90 -11.84 -19.18
N HIS A 186 16.07 -10.65 -18.61
CA HIS A 186 15.00 -9.98 -17.86
C HIS A 186 13.90 -9.51 -18.82
N LEU A 187 12.65 -9.88 -18.52
CA LEU A 187 11.49 -9.51 -19.33
C LEU A 187 10.48 -8.64 -18.58
N CYS A 188 10.25 -8.96 -17.30
CA CYS A 188 9.24 -8.30 -16.47
C CYS A 188 9.71 -8.15 -15.03
N GLY A 189 9.11 -7.21 -14.33
CA GLY A 189 9.12 -7.14 -12.87
C GLY A 189 8.07 -8.05 -12.23
N GLY A 190 8.11 -8.07 -10.90
CA GLY A 190 7.10 -8.71 -10.06
C GLY A 190 7.21 -8.22 -8.63
N SER A 191 6.20 -8.53 -7.83
CA SER A 191 6.12 -8.16 -6.42
C SER A 191 5.86 -9.39 -5.54
N LEU A 192 6.73 -9.67 -4.58
CA LEU A 192 6.50 -10.76 -3.61
C LEU A 192 5.29 -10.44 -2.73
N LEU A 193 4.32 -11.35 -2.71
CA LEU A 193 3.22 -11.36 -1.73
C LEU A 193 3.53 -12.26 -0.54
N SER A 194 4.40 -13.25 -0.72
CA SER A 194 4.97 -14.11 0.33
C SER A 194 6.31 -14.68 -0.13
N GLY A 195 6.91 -15.60 0.62
CA GLY A 195 8.17 -16.24 0.22
C GLY A 195 8.07 -17.02 -1.09
N ASP A 196 6.89 -17.51 -1.46
CA ASP A 196 6.66 -18.38 -2.62
C ASP A 196 5.66 -17.83 -3.64
N TRP A 197 4.98 -16.72 -3.37
CA TRP A 197 4.04 -16.10 -4.31
C TRP A 197 4.48 -14.72 -4.76
N VAL A 198 4.51 -14.52 -6.08
CA VAL A 198 4.79 -13.23 -6.74
C VAL A 198 3.57 -12.80 -7.53
N LEU A 199 3.18 -11.53 -7.42
CA LEU A 199 2.18 -10.89 -8.28
C LEU A 199 2.89 -10.14 -9.43
N THR A 200 2.36 -10.28 -10.64
CA THR A 200 2.90 -9.67 -11.87
C THR A 200 1.77 -9.47 -12.90
N ALA A 201 2.12 -9.07 -14.13
CA ALA A 201 1.20 -8.88 -15.24
C ALA A 201 1.01 -10.17 -16.05
N ALA A 202 -0.19 -10.38 -16.62
CA ALA A 202 -0.49 -11.55 -17.45
C ALA A 202 0.24 -11.48 -18.80
N HIS A 203 0.42 -10.27 -19.34
CA HIS A 203 1.08 -10.05 -20.63
C HIS A 203 2.57 -10.46 -20.63
N CYS A 204 3.17 -10.70 -19.46
CA CYS A 204 4.54 -11.22 -19.32
C CYS A 204 4.68 -12.67 -19.83
N PHE A 205 3.56 -13.38 -20.05
CA PHE A 205 3.54 -14.78 -20.47
C PHE A 205 2.86 -14.99 -21.84
N PRO A 206 3.32 -14.32 -22.92
CA PRO A 206 2.83 -14.59 -24.26
C PRO A 206 3.20 -16.02 -24.66
N GLU A 207 2.60 -16.55 -25.73
CA GLU A 207 2.74 -17.95 -26.14
C GLU A 207 4.19 -18.47 -26.18
N ARG A 208 5.12 -17.66 -26.72
CA ARG A 208 6.56 -17.99 -26.82
C ARG A 208 7.30 -18.12 -25.47
N ASN A 209 6.69 -17.64 -24.38
CA ASN A 209 7.26 -17.58 -23.03
C ASN A 209 6.47 -18.44 -22.02
N ARG A 210 5.82 -19.55 -22.42
CA ARG A 210 5.01 -20.38 -21.50
C ARG A 210 5.70 -21.64 -20.97
N VAL A 211 6.98 -21.85 -21.29
CA VAL A 211 7.76 -22.99 -20.78
C VAL A 211 8.34 -22.64 -19.41
N LEU A 212 7.69 -23.09 -18.33
CA LEU A 212 8.04 -22.68 -16.95
C LEU A 212 9.47 -23.03 -16.53
N SER A 213 10.03 -24.13 -17.02
CA SER A 213 11.41 -24.53 -16.70
C SER A 213 12.47 -23.54 -17.20
N ARG A 214 12.12 -22.65 -18.14
CA ARG A 214 12.97 -21.57 -18.66
C ARG A 214 12.79 -20.25 -17.90
N TRP A 215 11.77 -20.15 -17.05
CA TRP A 215 11.57 -19.01 -16.18
C TRP A 215 12.38 -19.12 -14.90
N ARG A 216 12.86 -17.96 -14.44
CA ARG A 216 13.52 -17.78 -13.16
C ARG A 216 13.03 -16.50 -12.51
N VAL A 217 12.89 -16.54 -11.18
CA VAL A 217 12.58 -15.37 -10.36
C VAL A 217 13.83 -15.00 -9.59
N PHE A 218 14.35 -13.79 -9.84
CA PHE A 218 15.53 -13.24 -9.19
C PHE A 218 15.11 -12.21 -8.13
N ALA A 219 15.61 -12.36 -6.91
CA ALA A 219 15.24 -11.57 -5.73
C ALA A 219 16.44 -11.23 -4.85
N GLY A 220 16.29 -10.23 -3.98
CA GLY A 220 17.27 -9.91 -2.93
C GLY A 220 18.51 -9.15 -3.39
N ALA A 221 18.55 -8.66 -4.63
CA ALA A 221 19.61 -7.79 -5.13
C ALA A 221 19.07 -6.72 -6.09
N VAL A 222 19.73 -5.55 -6.11
CA VAL A 222 19.35 -4.42 -6.99
C VAL A 222 20.13 -4.40 -8.31
N ALA A 223 21.33 -4.98 -8.38
CA ALA A 223 22.08 -5.10 -9.63
C ALA A 223 21.71 -6.41 -10.34
N GLN A 224 21.35 -6.35 -11.63
CA GLN A 224 20.90 -7.54 -12.38
C GLN A 224 21.95 -8.65 -12.43
N ALA A 225 23.23 -8.28 -12.53
CA ALA A 225 24.37 -9.20 -12.59
C ALA A 225 24.93 -9.58 -11.20
N SER A 226 24.25 -9.22 -10.10
CA SER A 226 24.73 -9.52 -8.76
C SER A 226 24.76 -11.04 -8.50
N PRO A 227 25.91 -11.61 -8.10
CA PRO A 227 25.99 -13.02 -7.71
C PRO A 227 25.36 -13.29 -6.34
N GLN A 228 24.99 -12.25 -5.58
CA GLN A 228 24.41 -12.37 -4.24
C GLN A 228 22.88 -12.49 -4.26
N GLY A 229 22.24 -12.21 -5.41
CA GLY A 229 20.80 -12.39 -5.54
C GLY A 229 20.41 -13.87 -5.60
N LEU A 230 19.23 -14.19 -5.06
CA LEU A 230 18.68 -15.55 -5.11
C LEU A 230 17.86 -15.71 -6.39
N GLN A 231 18.01 -16.87 -7.05
CA GLN A 231 17.28 -17.18 -8.27
C GLN A 231 16.59 -18.54 -8.15
N LEU A 232 15.25 -18.54 -8.16
CA LEU A 232 14.44 -19.76 -8.03
C LEU A 232 13.66 -20.08 -9.30
N GLY A 233 13.24 -21.34 -9.42
CA GLY A 233 12.37 -21.81 -10.49
C GLY A 233 10.90 -21.44 -10.28
N VAL A 234 10.10 -21.66 -11.31
CA VAL A 234 8.65 -21.43 -11.29
C VAL A 234 7.93 -22.77 -11.33
N GLN A 235 7.03 -23.00 -10.38
CA GLN A 235 6.16 -24.17 -10.33
C GLN A 235 4.87 -23.96 -11.13
N ALA A 236 4.20 -22.82 -10.92
CA ALA A 236 2.96 -22.50 -11.62
C ALA A 236 2.87 -21.01 -11.95
N VAL A 237 2.10 -20.70 -12.98
CA VAL A 237 1.65 -19.34 -13.30
C VAL A 237 0.13 -19.36 -13.41
N VAL A 238 -0.53 -18.61 -12.54
CA VAL A 238 -2.00 -18.45 -12.56
C VAL A 238 -2.32 -17.08 -13.15
N TYR A 239 -2.77 -17.04 -14.39
CA TYR A 239 -3.14 -15.79 -15.07
C TYR A 239 -4.65 -15.58 -15.08
N HIS A 240 -5.08 -14.31 -15.13
CA HIS A 240 -6.49 -13.99 -15.15
C HIS A 240 -7.13 -14.39 -16.49
N GLY A 241 -8.16 -15.24 -16.45
CA GLY A 241 -8.82 -15.79 -17.64
C GLY A 241 -9.56 -14.76 -18.50
N GLY A 242 -9.88 -13.61 -17.89
CA GLY A 242 -10.41 -12.42 -18.56
C GLY A 242 -9.37 -11.52 -19.24
N TYR A 243 -8.08 -11.89 -19.25
CA TYR A 243 -7.07 -11.20 -20.05
C TYR A 243 -7.14 -11.69 -21.50
N LEU A 244 -7.90 -10.96 -22.33
CA LEU A 244 -8.20 -11.34 -23.71
C LEU A 244 -6.96 -11.53 -24.60
N PRO A 245 -5.88 -10.73 -24.47
CA PRO A 245 -4.68 -10.90 -25.29
C PRO A 245 -3.96 -12.24 -25.12
N PHE A 246 -4.26 -12.98 -24.05
CA PHE A 246 -3.72 -14.34 -23.87
C PHE A 246 -4.33 -15.37 -24.84
N ARG A 247 -5.58 -15.13 -25.26
CA ARG A 247 -6.35 -15.97 -26.19
C ARG A 247 -6.27 -15.45 -27.62
N ASP A 248 -6.32 -14.14 -27.79
CA ASP A 248 -6.17 -13.48 -29.09
C ASP A 248 -5.09 -12.39 -28.97
N PRO A 249 -3.86 -12.63 -29.44
CA PRO A 249 -2.76 -11.67 -29.31
C PRO A 249 -2.98 -10.36 -30.07
N ASN A 250 -4.00 -10.27 -30.94
CA ASN A 250 -4.38 -9.04 -31.65
C ASN A 250 -5.44 -8.23 -30.89
N SER A 251 -5.92 -8.72 -29.75
CA SER A 251 -6.84 -7.99 -28.90
C SER A 251 -6.13 -6.80 -28.25
N GLU A 252 -6.67 -5.60 -28.46
CA GLU A 252 -6.22 -4.36 -27.80
C GLU A 252 -6.88 -4.14 -26.43
N GLU A 253 -7.66 -5.11 -25.93
CA GLU A 253 -8.32 -5.04 -24.62
C GLU A 253 -7.41 -5.54 -23.49
N ASN A 254 -6.58 -4.66 -22.95
CA ASN A 254 -5.60 -4.98 -21.90
C ASN A 254 -6.20 -5.16 -20.48
N SER A 255 -7.52 -5.26 -20.34
CA SER A 255 -8.17 -5.43 -19.03
C SER A 255 -7.79 -6.74 -18.35
N ASN A 256 -7.73 -6.72 -17.02
CA ASN A 256 -7.36 -7.88 -16.21
C ASN A 256 -5.93 -8.40 -16.48
N ASP A 257 -5.01 -7.49 -16.78
CA ASP A 257 -3.60 -7.80 -16.95
C ASP A 257 -2.93 -8.06 -15.58
N ILE A 258 -3.17 -9.25 -15.04
CA ILE A 258 -2.68 -9.71 -13.74
C ILE A 258 -2.43 -11.22 -13.75
N ALA A 259 -1.34 -11.63 -13.13
CA ALA A 259 -0.97 -13.02 -12.94
C ALA A 259 -0.25 -13.22 -11.60
N LEU A 260 -0.36 -14.43 -11.06
CA LEU A 260 0.41 -14.93 -9.94
C LEU A 260 1.46 -15.93 -10.44
N VAL A 261 2.65 -15.88 -9.86
CA VAL A 261 3.71 -16.86 -10.07
C VAL A 261 3.97 -17.56 -8.74
N HIS A 262 3.85 -18.89 -8.74
CA HIS A 262 4.21 -19.73 -7.61
C HIS A 262 5.62 -20.27 -7.82
N LEU A 263 6.51 -19.95 -6.89
CA LEU A 263 7.91 -20.39 -6.93
C LEU A 263 7.99 -21.89 -6.60
N SER A 264 8.97 -22.57 -7.18
CA SER A 264 9.22 -23.99 -6.90
C SER A 264 9.65 -24.28 -5.46
N SER A 265 10.07 -23.25 -4.72
CA SER A 265 10.41 -23.29 -3.30
C SER A 265 10.31 -21.87 -2.71
N PRO A 266 10.05 -21.72 -1.40
CA PRO A 266 9.97 -20.40 -0.79
C PRO A 266 11.34 -19.73 -0.67
N LEU A 267 11.39 -18.43 -0.93
CA LEU A 267 12.51 -17.56 -0.59
C LEU A 267 12.57 -17.31 0.93
N PRO A 268 13.77 -17.29 1.53
CA PRO A 268 13.93 -16.84 2.91
C PRO A 268 13.61 -15.34 3.02
N LEU A 269 12.85 -14.96 4.04
CA LEU A 269 12.56 -13.56 4.32
C LEU A 269 13.72 -12.93 5.10
N THR A 270 14.37 -11.94 4.50
CA THR A 270 15.55 -11.23 5.02
C THR A 270 15.31 -9.72 4.96
N GLU A 271 16.30 -8.92 5.35
CA GLU A 271 16.26 -7.47 5.17
C GLU A 271 16.20 -7.02 3.70
N TYR A 272 16.57 -7.90 2.76
CA TYR A 272 16.55 -7.65 1.31
C TYR A 272 15.39 -8.33 0.59
N ILE A 273 14.71 -9.26 1.24
CA ILE A 273 13.58 -10.03 0.69
C ILE A 273 12.42 -9.97 1.68
N GLN A 274 11.39 -9.19 1.38
CA GLN A 274 10.18 -9.06 2.19
C GLN A 274 8.96 -8.93 1.27
N PRO A 275 7.79 -9.46 1.66
CA PRO A 275 6.59 -9.28 0.86
C PRO A 275 6.03 -7.85 0.99
N VAL A 276 5.34 -7.37 -0.05
CA VAL A 276 4.54 -6.14 -0.02
C VAL A 276 3.13 -6.44 0.48
N CYS A 277 2.47 -5.46 1.09
CA CYS A 277 1.07 -5.61 1.48
C CYS A 277 0.13 -5.39 0.29
N LEU A 278 -1.10 -5.88 0.37
CA LEU A 278 -2.18 -5.52 -0.52
C LEU A 278 -2.93 -4.28 0.03
N PRO A 279 -3.67 -3.54 -0.82
CA PRO A 279 -4.62 -2.52 -0.36
C PRO A 279 -5.61 -3.17 0.59
N ALA A 280 -6.01 -2.52 1.69
CA ALA A 280 -7.03 -3.06 2.61
C ALA A 280 -8.43 -3.09 1.96
N ALA A 281 -9.38 -3.84 2.51
CA ALA A 281 -10.71 -3.97 1.90
C ALA A 281 -11.43 -2.61 1.94
N GLY A 282 -11.83 -2.11 0.77
CA GLY A 282 -12.43 -0.78 0.65
C GLY A 282 -11.44 0.39 0.71
N GLN A 283 -10.13 0.14 0.79
CA GLN A 283 -9.13 1.20 0.64
C GLN A 283 -9.14 1.69 -0.82
N ALA A 284 -9.54 2.95 -1.01
CA ALA A 284 -9.57 3.59 -2.33
C ALA A 284 -8.19 4.10 -2.74
N LEU A 285 -7.97 4.20 -4.06
CA LEU A 285 -6.90 5.03 -4.61
C LEU A 285 -7.25 6.50 -4.38
N VAL A 286 -6.25 7.31 -4.03
CA VAL A 286 -6.42 8.74 -3.78
C VAL A 286 -5.76 9.50 -4.93
N ASP A 287 -6.55 10.15 -5.77
CA ASP A 287 -6.03 10.94 -6.88
C ASP A 287 -5.08 12.03 -6.39
N GLY A 288 -3.99 12.25 -7.13
CA GLY A 288 -2.91 13.16 -6.75
C GLY A 288 -1.94 12.60 -5.69
N LYS A 289 -2.24 11.47 -5.02
CA LYS A 289 -1.30 10.83 -4.10
C LYS A 289 -0.06 10.38 -4.86
N ILE A 290 1.11 10.79 -4.38
CA ILE A 290 2.40 10.42 -4.97
C ILE A 290 2.83 9.06 -4.42
N CYS A 291 2.95 8.09 -5.31
CA CYS A 291 3.42 6.74 -5.01
C CYS A 291 4.74 6.46 -5.75
N THR A 292 5.27 5.25 -5.60
CA THR A 292 6.56 4.87 -6.19
C THR A 292 6.41 3.67 -7.12
N VAL A 293 7.00 3.77 -8.30
CA VAL A 293 7.21 2.67 -9.24
C VAL A 293 8.68 2.29 -9.30
N THR A 294 8.98 1.00 -9.39
CA THR A 294 10.36 0.49 -9.45
C THR A 294 10.50 -0.60 -10.51
N GLY A 295 11.68 -0.68 -11.13
CA GLY A 295 11.98 -1.74 -12.10
C GLY A 295 13.34 -1.59 -12.79
N TRP A 296 13.66 -2.57 -13.63
CA TRP A 296 14.90 -2.64 -14.43
C TRP A 296 14.61 -2.41 -15.92
N GLY A 297 13.44 -1.85 -16.25
CA GLY A 297 13.07 -1.53 -17.61
C GLY A 297 14.00 -0.51 -18.25
N ASN A 298 13.72 -0.20 -19.51
CA ASN A 298 14.51 0.73 -20.28
C ASN A 298 14.46 2.13 -19.65
N THR A 299 15.62 2.76 -19.48
CA THR A 299 15.69 4.12 -18.91
C THR A 299 15.25 5.22 -19.89
N GLN A 300 15.08 4.84 -21.17
CA GLN A 300 14.52 5.65 -22.25
C GLN A 300 13.79 4.69 -23.21
N TYR A 301 12.77 5.15 -23.96
CA TYR A 301 11.99 4.26 -24.84
C TYR A 301 12.87 3.44 -25.82
N TYR A 302 13.83 4.09 -26.48
CA TYR A 302 14.83 3.45 -27.35
C TYR A 302 16.16 3.14 -26.63
N GLY A 303 16.13 3.04 -25.30
CA GLY A 303 17.28 2.82 -24.44
C GLY A 303 17.56 1.34 -24.16
N GLN A 304 18.47 1.11 -23.21
CA GLN A 304 18.76 -0.20 -22.66
C GLN A 304 18.14 -0.33 -21.26
N GLN A 305 17.92 -1.58 -20.84
CA GLN A 305 17.50 -1.90 -19.48
C GLN A 305 18.51 -1.39 -18.45
N ALA A 306 18.00 -0.99 -17.28
CA ALA A 306 18.86 -0.54 -16.20
C ALA A 306 19.66 -1.71 -15.61
N GLY A 307 20.97 -1.51 -15.42
CA GLY A 307 21.84 -2.49 -14.74
C GLY A 307 21.56 -2.57 -13.24
N VAL A 308 21.09 -1.47 -12.65
CA VAL A 308 20.68 -1.33 -11.24
C VAL A 308 19.20 -0.95 -11.20
N LEU A 309 18.47 -1.45 -10.20
CA LEU A 309 17.05 -1.18 -10.00
C LEU A 309 16.80 0.33 -9.87
N GLN A 310 15.84 0.86 -10.61
CA GLN A 310 15.45 2.27 -10.55
C GLN A 310 14.23 2.46 -9.65
N GLU A 311 14.08 3.66 -9.09
CA GLU A 311 12.86 4.11 -8.43
C GLU A 311 12.39 5.47 -8.95
N ALA A 312 11.09 5.61 -9.20
CA ALA A 312 10.48 6.86 -9.66
C ALA A 312 9.21 7.17 -8.87
N ARG A 313 9.01 8.44 -8.53
CA ARG A 313 7.82 8.91 -7.82
C ARG A 313 6.88 9.57 -8.81
N VAL A 314 5.62 9.13 -8.85
CA VAL A 314 4.60 9.68 -9.76
C VAL A 314 3.25 9.79 -9.03
N PRO A 315 2.45 10.82 -9.31
CA PRO A 315 1.11 10.96 -8.74
C PRO A 315 0.09 10.08 -9.48
N ILE A 316 -0.93 9.64 -8.76
CA ILE A 316 -2.13 9.03 -9.35
C ILE A 316 -2.90 10.10 -10.12
N ILE A 317 -3.34 9.78 -11.33
CA ILE A 317 -4.18 10.63 -12.18
C ILE A 317 -5.60 10.05 -12.20
N SER A 318 -6.61 10.90 -12.02
CA SER A 318 -8.00 10.47 -12.04
C SER A 318 -8.41 9.92 -13.42
N ASN A 319 -9.35 8.97 -13.42
CA ASN A 319 -9.82 8.36 -14.66
C ASN A 319 -10.54 9.37 -15.57
N GLU A 320 -11.16 10.41 -15.01
CA GLU A 320 -11.79 11.49 -15.78
C GLU A 320 -10.75 12.26 -16.61
N VAL A 321 -9.60 12.58 -16.02
CA VAL A 321 -8.50 13.23 -16.74
C VAL A 321 -7.87 12.26 -17.75
N CYS A 322 -7.57 11.04 -17.32
CA CYS A 322 -6.83 10.10 -18.16
C CYS A 322 -7.64 9.57 -19.35
N ASN A 323 -8.97 9.50 -19.24
CA ASN A 323 -9.86 9.19 -20.36
C ASN A 323 -10.20 10.41 -21.24
N GLY A 324 -9.72 11.60 -20.89
CA GLY A 324 -9.83 12.79 -21.73
C GLY A 324 -9.23 12.58 -23.13
N PRO A 325 -9.70 13.33 -24.14
CA PRO A 325 -9.26 13.16 -25.53
C PRO A 325 -7.77 13.41 -25.73
N ASP A 326 -7.17 14.30 -24.93
CA ASP A 326 -5.73 14.61 -25.01
C ASP A 326 -4.85 13.51 -24.39
N PHE A 327 -5.44 12.64 -23.55
CA PHE A 327 -4.76 11.54 -22.88
C PHE A 327 -4.99 10.22 -23.64
N TYR A 328 -5.81 9.32 -23.09
CA TYR A 328 -6.04 8.00 -23.67
C TYR A 328 -7.45 7.82 -24.23
N ALA A 329 -8.26 8.88 -24.35
CA ALA A 329 -9.51 8.89 -25.11
C ALA A 329 -10.41 7.64 -24.87
N ASN A 330 -10.83 7.42 -23.61
CA ASN A 330 -11.68 6.29 -23.18
C ASN A 330 -11.05 4.88 -23.26
N GLN A 331 -9.73 4.77 -23.41
CA GLN A 331 -9.04 3.46 -23.35
C GLN A 331 -8.84 2.96 -21.92
N ILE A 332 -8.89 3.82 -20.89
CA ILE A 332 -8.71 3.41 -19.49
C ILE A 332 -9.99 2.78 -18.95
N LYS A 333 -9.95 1.45 -18.77
CA LYS A 333 -11.09 0.62 -18.35
C LYS A 333 -11.23 0.59 -16.81
N PRO A 334 -12.37 0.12 -16.25
CA PRO A 334 -12.68 0.27 -14.82
C PRO A 334 -11.64 -0.29 -13.83
N LYS A 335 -10.94 -1.38 -14.19
CA LYS A 335 -9.91 -2.01 -13.34
C LYS A 335 -8.49 -1.56 -13.67
N MET A 336 -8.37 -0.41 -14.33
CA MET A 336 -7.11 0.26 -14.65
C MET A 336 -7.12 1.66 -14.05
N PHE A 337 -5.93 2.22 -13.86
CA PHE A 337 -5.75 3.63 -13.52
C PHE A 337 -4.44 4.15 -14.11
N CYS A 338 -4.30 5.47 -14.13
CA CYS A 338 -3.09 6.14 -14.63
C CYS A 338 -2.26 6.70 -13.49
N ALA A 339 -0.93 6.73 -13.67
CA ALA A 339 -0.04 7.48 -12.81
C ALA A 339 1.13 8.04 -13.61
N GLY A 340 1.47 9.30 -13.36
CA GLY A 340 2.46 10.02 -14.15
C GLY A 340 2.27 11.53 -14.04
N TYR A 341 3.07 12.28 -14.80
CA TYR A 341 2.95 13.72 -14.91
C TYR A 341 2.34 14.10 -16.27
N PRO A 342 1.42 15.08 -16.34
CA PRO A 342 0.89 15.57 -17.62
C PRO A 342 2.00 16.03 -18.58
N GLU A 343 3.10 16.56 -18.05
CA GLU A 343 4.27 17.00 -18.80
C GLU A 343 5.13 15.85 -19.33
N GLY A 344 4.93 14.62 -18.84
CA GLY A 344 5.79 13.47 -19.11
C GLY A 344 7.08 13.48 -18.30
N GLY A 345 8.16 12.96 -18.86
CA GLY A 345 9.50 12.94 -18.26
C GLY A 345 9.76 11.80 -17.27
N ILE A 346 8.83 11.52 -16.35
CA ILE A 346 8.94 10.42 -15.37
C ILE A 346 7.80 9.42 -15.59
N ASP A 347 8.16 8.19 -15.93
CA ASP A 347 7.23 7.11 -16.25
C ASP A 347 7.88 5.73 -16.10
N ALA A 348 7.07 4.68 -16.07
CA ALA A 348 7.55 3.30 -16.27
C ALA A 348 7.80 3.04 -17.76
N CYS A 349 8.60 2.03 -18.09
CA CYS A 349 8.91 1.71 -19.48
C CYS A 349 9.01 0.20 -19.75
N GLN A 350 9.39 -0.16 -20.97
CA GLN A 350 9.52 -1.55 -21.39
C GLN A 350 10.49 -2.32 -20.47
N GLY A 351 10.02 -3.43 -19.89
CA GLY A 351 10.75 -4.23 -18.89
C GLY A 351 10.30 -3.97 -17.44
N ASP A 352 9.63 -2.85 -17.16
CA ASP A 352 9.04 -2.59 -15.84
C ASP A 352 7.68 -3.29 -15.65
N SER A 353 7.07 -3.74 -16.75
CA SER A 353 5.84 -4.54 -16.79
C SER A 353 5.78 -5.60 -15.70
N GLY A 354 4.63 -5.72 -15.04
CA GLY A 354 4.45 -6.63 -13.90
C GLY A 354 5.07 -6.13 -12.59
N GLY A 355 5.89 -5.09 -12.64
CA GLY A 355 6.53 -4.48 -11.49
C GLY A 355 5.55 -3.71 -10.58
N PRO A 356 6.00 -3.37 -9.37
CA PRO A 356 5.20 -2.71 -8.34
C PRO A 356 4.94 -1.24 -8.65
N PHE A 357 3.69 -0.81 -8.41
CA PHE A 357 3.33 0.56 -8.05
C PHE A 357 2.85 0.57 -6.60
N VAL A 358 3.66 1.15 -5.71
CA VAL A 358 3.46 1.04 -4.26
C VAL A 358 3.23 2.40 -3.61
N CYS A 359 2.23 2.46 -2.74
CA CYS A 359 1.89 3.64 -1.95
C CYS A 359 2.12 3.33 -0.47
N GLU A 360 2.68 4.29 0.27
CA GLU A 360 2.81 4.19 1.73
C GLU A 360 1.59 4.78 2.42
N ASP A 361 1.13 4.13 3.49
CA ASP A 361 0.11 4.64 4.40
C ASP A 361 0.38 4.20 5.84
N SER A 362 -0.37 4.79 6.78
CA SER A 362 -0.30 4.46 8.21
C SER A 362 -1.65 4.02 8.78
N ILE A 363 -2.58 3.57 7.93
CA ILE A 363 -3.92 3.15 8.37
C ILE A 363 -3.86 1.95 9.34
N SER A 364 -2.76 1.20 9.34
CA SER A 364 -2.49 0.07 10.25
C SER A 364 -1.71 0.47 11.52
N ARG A 365 -1.69 1.77 11.86
CA ARG A 365 -0.90 2.41 12.95
C ARG A 365 0.62 2.37 12.77
N THR A 366 1.12 1.57 11.83
CA THR A 366 2.54 1.52 11.43
C THR A 366 2.62 1.81 9.93
N PRO A 367 3.65 2.57 9.47
CA PRO A 367 3.88 2.78 8.05
C PRO A 367 4.04 1.46 7.31
N ARG A 368 3.26 1.28 6.24
CA ARG A 368 3.34 0.11 5.35
C ARG A 368 3.20 0.55 3.91
N TRP A 369 3.97 -0.10 3.05
CA TRP A 369 3.86 -0.03 1.60
C TRP A 369 2.86 -1.06 1.10
N ARG A 370 1.93 -0.61 0.26
CA ARG A 370 0.90 -1.44 -0.35
C ARG A 370 1.03 -1.41 -1.85
N LEU A 371 0.86 -2.57 -2.47
CA LEU A 371 0.86 -2.75 -3.92
C LEU A 371 -0.49 -2.31 -4.48
N CYS A 372 -0.56 -1.04 -4.87
CA CYS A 372 -1.78 -0.42 -5.37
C CYS A 372 -1.97 -0.64 -6.87
N GLY A 373 -0.88 -0.79 -7.61
CA GLY A 373 -0.89 -1.04 -9.04
C GLY A 373 0.17 -2.03 -9.50
N ILE A 374 -0.04 -2.59 -10.69
CA ILE A 374 0.92 -3.39 -11.44
C ILE A 374 1.17 -2.67 -12.75
N VAL A 375 2.44 -2.43 -13.09
CA VAL A 375 2.82 -1.81 -14.38
C VAL A 375 2.26 -2.67 -15.52
N SER A 376 1.41 -2.08 -16.38
CA SER A 376 0.72 -2.83 -17.44
C SER A 376 1.11 -2.33 -18.82
N TRP A 377 0.80 -1.09 -19.18
CA TRP A 377 1.08 -0.56 -20.52
C TRP A 377 1.19 0.98 -20.53
N GLY A 378 1.58 1.53 -21.68
CA GLY A 378 1.62 2.97 -21.95
C GLY A 378 1.93 3.22 -23.43
N THR A 379 1.58 4.39 -23.94
CA THR A 379 1.97 4.80 -25.30
C THR A 379 3.34 5.47 -25.27
N GLY A 380 4.36 4.76 -25.75
CA GLY A 380 5.74 5.22 -25.58
C GLY A 380 6.18 5.08 -24.12
N CYS A 381 7.17 5.89 -23.71
CA CYS A 381 7.53 6.05 -22.30
C CYS A 381 7.80 7.54 -22.05
N ALA A 382 7.29 8.07 -20.94
CA ALA A 382 7.55 9.43 -20.48
C ALA A 382 7.15 10.55 -21.46
N LEU A 383 6.19 10.28 -22.36
CA LEU A 383 5.63 11.27 -23.26
C LEU A 383 4.62 12.16 -22.52
N ALA A 384 4.54 13.44 -22.91
CA ALA A 384 3.52 14.34 -22.41
C ALA A 384 2.12 13.78 -22.68
N GLN A 385 1.23 13.88 -21.69
CA GLN A 385 -0.17 13.42 -21.74
C GLN A 385 -0.32 11.92 -22.08
N LYS A 386 0.71 11.09 -21.89
CA LYS A 386 0.64 9.64 -22.04
C LYS A 386 1.28 8.97 -20.81
N PRO A 387 0.65 9.12 -19.62
CA PRO A 387 1.16 8.52 -18.40
C PRO A 387 1.11 6.99 -18.47
N GLY A 388 1.90 6.31 -17.63
CA GLY A 388 1.79 4.87 -17.47
C GLY A 388 0.40 4.43 -16.98
N VAL A 389 -0.04 3.27 -17.46
CA VAL A 389 -1.30 2.63 -17.11
C VAL A 389 -1.03 1.36 -16.30
N TYR A 390 -1.78 1.22 -15.22
CA TYR A 390 -1.56 0.21 -14.20
C TYR A 390 -2.84 -0.60 -13.97
N THR A 391 -2.68 -1.91 -13.74
CA THR A 391 -3.78 -2.74 -13.24
C THR A 391 -4.09 -2.35 -11.79
N LYS A 392 -5.35 -2.06 -11.49
CA LYS A 392 -5.81 -1.62 -10.15
C LYS A 392 -5.96 -2.81 -9.20
N VAL A 393 -4.97 -3.03 -8.34
CA VAL A 393 -4.86 -4.25 -7.51
C VAL A 393 -6.01 -4.42 -6.53
N SER A 394 -6.60 -3.33 -6.03
CA SER A 394 -7.75 -3.39 -5.12
C SER A 394 -8.93 -4.19 -5.70
N ASP A 395 -9.10 -4.14 -7.02
CA ASP A 395 -10.23 -4.75 -7.74
C ASP A 395 -10.00 -6.25 -8.01
N PHE A 396 -8.81 -6.77 -7.68
CA PHE A 396 -8.42 -8.17 -7.81
C PHE A 396 -8.11 -8.84 -6.47
N ARG A 397 -8.33 -8.18 -5.33
CA ARG A 397 -8.05 -8.75 -3.99
C ARG A 397 -8.64 -10.16 -3.82
N GLU A 398 -9.93 -10.32 -4.10
CA GLU A 398 -10.61 -11.62 -3.95
C GLU A 398 -10.07 -12.66 -4.94
N TRP A 399 -9.78 -12.25 -6.18
CA TRP A 399 -9.14 -13.11 -7.17
C TRP A 399 -7.79 -13.63 -6.67
N ILE A 400 -6.95 -12.76 -6.09
CA ILE A 400 -5.64 -13.12 -5.52
C ILE A 400 -5.82 -14.15 -4.39
N PHE A 401 -6.66 -13.86 -3.39
CA PHE A 401 -6.86 -14.75 -2.26
C PHE A 401 -7.42 -16.10 -2.68
N GLN A 402 -8.39 -16.12 -3.59
CA GLN A 402 -8.98 -17.34 -4.10
C GLN A 402 -7.98 -18.14 -4.94
N ALA A 403 -7.15 -17.47 -5.75
CA ALA A 403 -6.16 -18.12 -6.59
C ALA A 403 -5.11 -18.88 -5.82
N ILE A 404 -4.55 -18.22 -4.80
CA ILE A 404 -3.55 -18.84 -3.92
C ILE A 404 -4.15 -20.04 -3.19
N LYS A 405 -5.41 -19.95 -2.74
CA LYS A 405 -6.11 -21.06 -2.06
C LYS A 405 -6.41 -22.22 -3.01
N THR A 406 -6.86 -21.93 -4.23
CA THR A 406 -7.33 -22.93 -5.20
C THR A 406 -6.16 -23.66 -5.87
N HIS A 407 -5.04 -22.96 -6.07
CA HIS A 407 -3.91 -23.43 -6.88
C HIS A 407 -2.61 -23.54 -6.07
N SER A 408 -2.71 -23.78 -4.75
CA SER A 408 -1.54 -23.85 -3.85
C SER A 408 -0.53 -24.93 -4.25
N GLU A 409 -1.00 -26.03 -4.84
CA GLU A 409 -0.18 -27.16 -5.28
C GLU A 409 -0.24 -27.37 -6.80
N ALA A 410 -0.73 -26.38 -7.54
CA ALA A 410 -0.82 -26.48 -8.99
C ALA A 410 0.57 -26.48 -9.63
N SER A 411 0.65 -26.93 -10.88
CA SER A 411 1.86 -26.86 -11.70
C SER A 411 1.49 -26.51 -13.13
N GLY A 412 2.32 -25.72 -13.81
CA GLY A 412 2.05 -25.28 -15.19
C GLY A 412 1.33 -23.94 -15.32
N MET A 413 0.89 -23.63 -16.54
CA MET A 413 0.07 -22.45 -16.82
C MET A 413 -1.38 -22.75 -16.47
N VAL A 414 -1.96 -21.96 -15.56
CA VAL A 414 -3.33 -22.13 -15.05
C VAL A 414 -4.11 -20.85 -15.29
N THR A 415 -5.37 -20.97 -15.69
CA THR A 415 -6.29 -19.84 -15.85
C THR A 415 -7.24 -19.76 -14.67
N GLN A 416 -7.54 -18.54 -14.21
CA GLN A 416 -8.58 -18.29 -13.21
C GLN A 416 -9.37 -17.02 -13.51
N LEU A 417 -10.69 -17.09 -13.40
CA LEU A 417 -11.60 -15.96 -13.64
C LEU A 417 -11.82 -15.09 -12.40
#